data_AF-A0A158JX14-F1
#
_entry.id   AF-A0A158JX14-F1
#
_cell.length_a   1.000
_cell.length_b   1.000
_cell.length_c   1.000
_cell.angle_alpha   90.00
_cell.angle_beta   90.00
_cell.angle_gamma   90.00
#
_symmetry.space_group_name_H-M   'P 1'
#
loop_
_entity.id
_entity.type
_entity.pdbx_description
1 polymer ?
#
loop_
_entity_poly.entity_id
_entity_poly.type
_entity_poly.pdbx_seq_one_letter_code
_entity_poly.pdbx_strand_id
1 'polypeptide(L)'
;MSKTVLHQLTLLEIVNAKAATRPYTLVNGGRLYVLVKPDGTKLWRWNYDFAGKTKTMALGRWPEVSEKEARAAHAAGRQLLRLGVDPMERRRQTKAQARFNVNSTFESVAKTWIREQKAHWSVNYLDKIERRLVKNVYPWLGSRPMSVLLCS
;
A
#
# COMPACT_ATOMS: atom_id res chain seq x y z
N MET A 1 12.88 23.20 -27.99
CA MET A 1 12.10 22.31 -27.10
C MET A 1 12.25 22.81 -25.68
N SER A 2 11.27 23.56 -25.18
CA SER A 2 11.32 24.16 -23.85
C SER A 2 11.35 23.08 -22.78
N LYS A 3 12.43 22.98 -22.01
CA LYS A 3 12.45 22.20 -20.78
C LYS A 3 11.38 22.79 -19.87
N THR A 4 10.23 22.14 -19.75
CA THR A 4 9.27 22.46 -18.69
C THR A 4 10.00 22.25 -17.37
N VAL A 5 10.40 23.34 -16.72
CA VAL A 5 10.94 23.28 -15.36
C VAL A 5 9.77 22.84 -14.49
N LEU A 6 9.70 21.54 -14.20
CA LEU A 6 8.76 21.01 -13.22
C LEU A 6 9.08 21.70 -11.89
N HIS A 7 8.17 22.53 -11.41
CA HIS A 7 8.32 23.20 -10.11
C HIS A 7 8.62 22.16 -9.02
N GLN A 8 9.80 22.25 -8.43
CA GLN A 8 10.26 21.38 -7.36
C GLN A 8 10.20 22.15 -6.05
N LEU A 9 9.43 21.64 -5.09
CA LEU A 9 9.43 22.18 -3.72
C LEU A 9 10.80 21.98 -3.10
N THR A 10 11.22 22.95 -2.32
CA THR A 10 12.39 22.90 -1.46
C THR A 10 12.00 22.42 -0.06
N LEU A 11 12.99 21.92 0.69
CA LEU A 11 12.82 21.55 2.09
C LEU A 11 12.27 22.71 2.94
N LEU A 12 12.78 23.93 2.72
CA LEU A 12 12.38 25.12 3.48
C LEU A 12 10.92 25.48 3.25
N GLU A 13 10.43 25.41 2.00
CA GLU A 13 9.02 25.63 1.70
C GLU A 13 8.12 24.63 2.42
N ILE A 14 8.52 23.36 2.43
CA ILE A 14 7.77 22.31 3.13
C ILE A 14 7.77 22.55 4.63
N VAL A 15 8.90 22.93 5.23
CA VAL A 15 9.00 23.21 6.67
C VAL A 15 8.15 24.42 7.05
N ASN A 16 8.28 25.52 6.30
CA ASN A 16 7.61 26.79 6.59
C ASN A 16 6.10 26.78 6.31
N ALA A 17 5.59 25.78 5.59
CA ALA A 17 4.17 25.64 5.34
C ALA A 17 3.36 25.51 6.62
N LYS A 18 2.50 26.49 6.93
CA LYS A 18 1.66 26.50 8.13
C LYS A 18 0.30 25.89 7.88
N ALA A 19 -0.35 25.39 8.93
CA ALA A 19 -1.74 24.99 8.85
C ALA A 19 -2.62 26.18 8.42
N ALA A 20 -3.68 25.91 7.68
CA ALA A 20 -4.70 26.87 7.30
C ALA A 20 -6.08 26.32 7.68
N THR A 21 -7.11 27.17 7.68
CA THR A 21 -8.50 26.77 8.00
C THR A 21 -9.03 25.66 7.08
N ARG A 22 -8.50 25.56 5.86
CA ARG A 22 -8.83 24.50 4.90
C ARG A 22 -7.55 23.80 4.42
N PRO A 23 -7.62 22.50 4.09
CA PRO A 23 -6.48 21.81 3.50
C PRO A 23 -6.05 22.46 2.19
N TYR A 24 -4.74 22.56 1.95
CA TYR A 24 -4.18 23.08 0.71
C TYR A 24 -2.99 22.25 0.24
N THR A 25 -2.61 22.41 -1.02
CA THR A 25 -1.57 21.60 -1.66
C THR A 25 -0.37 22.43 -2.08
N LEU A 26 0.82 21.95 -1.75
CA LEU A 26 2.08 22.44 -2.28
C LEU A 26 2.54 21.51 -3.40
N VAL A 27 2.66 22.01 -4.63
CA VAL A 27 2.96 21.19 -5.81
C VAL A 27 4.46 20.97 -5.94
N ASN A 28 4.92 19.73 -6.09
CA ASN A 28 6.33 19.35 -6.28
C ASN A 28 6.62 18.84 -7.71
N GLY A 29 5.70 19.10 -8.64
CA GLY A 29 5.80 18.72 -10.05
C GLY A 29 5.36 17.30 -10.35
N GLY A 30 4.96 17.04 -11.60
CA GLY A 30 4.54 15.69 -12.03
C GLY A 30 3.34 15.13 -11.25
N ARG A 31 2.44 16.01 -10.78
CA ARG A 31 1.29 15.67 -9.91
C ARG A 31 1.67 15.08 -8.55
N LEU A 32 2.95 15.18 -8.14
CA LEU A 32 3.41 14.97 -6.76
C LEU A 32 3.19 16.27 -5.98
N TYR A 33 2.68 16.17 -4.76
CA TYR A 33 2.40 17.33 -3.92
C TYR A 33 2.40 16.96 -2.43
N VAL A 34 2.55 17.98 -1.57
CA VAL A 34 2.30 17.89 -0.15
C VAL A 34 0.91 18.44 0.13
N LEU A 35 0.04 17.61 0.73
CA LEU A 35 -1.23 18.06 1.29
C LEU A 35 -1.00 18.52 2.73
N VAL A 36 -1.20 19.81 2.99
CA VAL A 36 -1.16 20.40 4.33
C VAL A 36 -2.58 20.43 4.88
N LYS A 37 -2.80 19.76 6.01
CA LYS A 37 -4.09 19.71 6.69
C LYS A 37 -4.24 20.86 7.72
N PRO A 38 -5.49 21.18 8.13
CA PRO A 38 -5.75 22.15 9.20
C PRO A 38 -5.12 21.80 10.55
N ASP A 39 -4.86 20.52 10.81
CA ASP A 39 -4.15 20.04 12.01
C ASP A 39 -2.61 20.20 11.91
N GLY A 40 -2.09 20.77 10.81
CA GLY A 40 -0.66 20.92 10.55
C GLY A 40 0.01 19.68 9.98
N THR A 41 -0.71 18.56 9.82
CA THR A 41 -0.16 17.34 9.20
C THR A 41 0.16 17.60 7.73
N LYS A 42 1.35 17.17 7.31
CA LYS A 42 1.84 17.28 5.94
C LYS A 42 1.94 15.88 5.33
N LEU A 43 1.21 15.64 4.24
CA LEU A 43 1.11 14.32 3.61
C LEU A 43 1.62 14.36 2.17
N TRP A 44 2.57 13.49 1.85
CA TRP A 44 2.98 13.27 0.47
C TRP A 44 1.89 12.51 -0.29
N ARG A 45 1.44 13.11 -1.40
CA ARG A 45 0.44 12.52 -2.28
C ARG A 45 0.86 12.68 -3.73
N TRP A 46 0.49 11.68 -4.52
CA TRP A 46 0.73 11.67 -5.95
C TRP A 46 -0.53 11.27 -6.69
N ASN A 47 -0.98 12.12 -7.61
CA ASN A 47 -2.09 11.81 -8.51
C ASN A 47 -1.57 11.24 -9.82
N TYR A 48 -2.20 10.18 -10.30
CA TYR A 48 -1.87 9.53 -11.56
C TYR A 48 -3.11 8.95 -12.21
N ASP A 49 -3.03 8.67 -13.51
CA ASP A 49 -4.14 8.05 -14.24
C ASP A 49 -3.77 6.62 -14.59
N PHE A 50 -4.71 5.71 -14.42
CA PHE A 50 -4.55 4.31 -14.76
C PHE A 50 -5.90 3.75 -15.20
N ALA A 51 -5.94 3.09 -16.36
CA ALA A 51 -7.15 2.50 -16.95
C ALA A 51 -8.35 3.48 -16.98
N GLY A 52 -8.10 4.70 -17.47
CA GLY A 52 -9.14 5.74 -17.62
C GLY A 52 -9.64 6.38 -16.31
N LYS A 53 -9.02 6.08 -15.17
CA LYS A 53 -9.39 6.64 -13.87
C LYS A 53 -8.22 7.38 -13.22
N THR A 54 -8.50 8.57 -12.70
CA THR A 54 -7.58 9.30 -11.82
C THR A 54 -7.56 8.66 -10.44
N LYS A 55 -6.36 8.37 -9.93
CA LYS A 55 -6.12 7.77 -8.62
C LYS A 55 -5.14 8.64 -7.82
N THR A 56 -5.23 8.55 -6.49
CA THR A 56 -4.32 9.23 -5.57
C THR A 56 -3.58 8.21 -4.72
N MET A 57 -2.25 8.18 -4.82
CA MET A 57 -1.38 7.38 -3.97
C MET A 57 -0.82 8.22 -2.83
N ALA A 58 -1.04 7.80 -1.59
CA ALA A 58 -0.33 8.34 -0.43
C ALA A 58 1.10 7.78 -0.40
N LEU A 59 2.12 8.63 -0.31
CA LEU A 59 3.52 8.22 -0.29
C LEU A 59 4.14 8.29 1.11
N GLY A 60 3.49 8.97 2.06
CA GLY A 60 3.91 9.04 3.45
C GLY A 60 3.54 10.35 4.11
N ARG A 61 3.91 10.49 5.38
CA ARG A 61 3.76 11.72 6.16
C ARG A 61 5.12 12.39 6.30
N TRP A 62 5.18 13.71 6.19
CA TRP A 62 6.37 14.48 6.56
C TRP A 62 6.36 14.73 8.08
N PRO A 63 7.50 14.63 8.80
CA PRO A 63 8.86 14.37 8.32
C PRO A 63 9.28 12.89 8.23
N GLU A 64 8.39 11.94 8.56
CA GLU A 64 8.69 10.50 8.51
C GLU A 64 9.17 10.03 7.12
N VAL A 65 8.68 10.67 6.06
CA VAL A 65 9.15 10.51 4.68
C VAL A 65 9.70 11.84 4.19
N SER A 66 11.00 11.83 3.88
CA SER A 66 11.72 12.99 3.38
C SER A 66 11.29 13.37 1.95
N GLU A 67 11.62 14.59 1.52
CA GLU A 67 11.37 15.05 0.16
C GLU A 67 12.11 14.20 -0.89
N LYS A 68 13.34 13.77 -0.58
CA LYS A 68 14.11 12.84 -1.43
C LYS A 68 13.43 11.48 -1.54
N GLU A 69 12.98 10.89 -0.43
CA GLU A 69 12.28 9.60 -0.43
C GLU A 69 10.95 9.67 -1.17
N ALA A 70 10.18 10.74 -0.97
CA ALA A 70 8.93 10.96 -1.69
C ALA A 70 9.16 11.05 -3.21
N ARG A 71 10.23 11.72 -3.65
CA ARG A 71 10.62 11.79 -5.06
C ARG A 71 11.07 10.43 -5.61
N ALA A 72 11.84 9.67 -4.85
CA ALA A 72 12.25 8.33 -5.25
C ALA A 72 11.03 7.40 -5.41
N ALA A 73 10.09 7.43 -4.46
CA ALA A 73 8.85 6.66 -4.54
C ALA A 73 7.98 7.08 -5.72
N HIS A 74 7.89 8.39 -6.00
CA HIS A 74 7.20 8.92 -7.17
C HIS A 74 7.84 8.44 -8.49
N ALA A 75 9.17 8.47 -8.60
CA ALA A 75 9.89 7.99 -9.79
C ALA A 75 9.67 6.48 -10.01
N ALA A 76 9.75 5.67 -8.95
CA ALA A 76 9.49 4.24 -9.00
C ALA A 76 8.03 3.93 -9.43
N GLY A 77 7.06 4.66 -8.86
CA GLY A 77 5.66 4.53 -9.26
C GLY A 77 5.41 4.91 -10.72
N ARG A 78 6.06 5.97 -11.21
CA ARG A 78 6.00 6.34 -12.63
C ARG A 78 6.59 5.28 -13.54
N GLN A 79 7.64 4.59 -13.11
CA GLN A 79 8.20 3.48 -13.88
C GLN A 79 7.20 2.32 -14.00
N LEU A 80 6.48 1.98 -12.92
CA LEU A 80 5.42 0.98 -12.95
C LEU A 80 4.30 1.35 -13.95
N LEU A 81 3.89 2.61 -13.98
CA LEU A 81 2.90 3.08 -14.95
C LEU A 81 3.35 2.93 -16.40
N ARG A 82 4.64 3.19 -16.69
CA ARG A 82 5.19 2.98 -18.05
C ARG A 82 5.16 1.50 -18.47
N LEU A 83 5.21 0.59 -17.49
CA LEU A 83 5.10 -0.84 -17.69
C LEU A 83 3.63 -1.33 -17.69
N GLY A 84 2.65 -0.43 -17.62
CA GLY A 84 1.23 -0.79 -17.57
C GLY A 84 0.78 -1.39 -16.23
N VAL A 85 1.56 -1.21 -15.16
CA VAL A 85 1.25 -1.74 -13.81
C VAL A 85 0.71 -0.63 -12.92
N ASP A 86 -0.39 -0.90 -12.22
CA ASP A 86 -0.93 0.00 -11.19
C ASP A 86 0.01 0.04 -9.95
N PRO A 87 0.59 1.20 -9.59
CA PRO A 87 1.50 1.32 -8.45
C PRO A 87 0.85 1.00 -7.10
N MET A 88 -0.43 1.32 -6.92
CA MET A 88 -1.14 1.02 -5.68
C MET A 88 -1.41 -0.48 -5.55
N GLU A 89 -1.75 -1.14 -6.64
CA GLU A 89 -1.96 -2.59 -6.65
C GLU A 89 -0.65 -3.32 -6.38
N ARG A 90 0.45 -2.91 -7.02
CA ARG A 90 1.78 -3.46 -6.73
C ARG A 90 2.14 -3.31 -5.25
N ARG A 91 1.88 -2.14 -4.65
CA ARG A 91 2.11 -1.93 -3.22
C ARG A 91 1.24 -2.83 -2.35
N ARG A 92 -0.03 -3.04 -2.71
CA ARG A 92 -0.94 -3.94 -2.00
C ARG A 92 -0.41 -5.37 -2.01
N GLN A 93 0.02 -5.85 -3.17
CA GLN A 93 0.61 -7.18 -3.33
C GLN A 93 1.89 -7.34 -2.52
N THR A 94 2.82 -6.39 -2.60
CA THR A 94 4.06 -6.43 -1.81
C THR A 94 3.78 -6.42 -0.30
N LYS A 95 2.82 -5.62 0.17
CA LYS A 95 2.44 -5.61 1.59
C LYS A 95 1.78 -6.93 2.02
N ALA A 96 0.97 -7.53 1.16
CA ALA A 96 0.40 -8.85 1.41
C ALA A 96 1.51 -9.90 1.50
N GLN A 97 2.44 -9.92 0.54
CA GLN A 97 3.60 -10.82 0.55
C GLN A 97 4.47 -10.63 1.80
N ALA A 98 4.69 -9.40 2.28
CA ALA A 98 5.48 -9.16 3.49
C ALA A 98 4.76 -9.60 4.79
N ARG A 99 3.42 -9.63 4.80
CA ARG A 99 2.64 -10.14 5.95
C ARG A 99 2.72 -11.66 6.05
N PHE A 100 2.85 -12.34 4.93
CA PHE A 100 3.08 -13.77 4.92
C PHE A 100 4.58 -14.00 5.04
N ASN A 101 5.04 -14.57 6.16
CA ASN A 101 6.40 -15.07 6.19
C ASN A 101 6.51 -16.09 5.03
N VAL A 102 7.50 -15.99 4.16
CA VAL A 102 7.68 -16.89 2.99
C VAL A 102 7.71 -18.37 3.42
N ASN A 103 8.01 -18.60 4.71
CA ASN A 103 8.04 -19.89 5.39
C ASN A 103 6.78 -20.22 6.21
N SER A 104 5.76 -19.36 6.25
CA SER A 104 4.47 -19.69 6.86
C SER A 104 3.79 -20.77 6.05
N THR A 105 3.31 -21.80 6.72
CA THR A 105 2.60 -22.90 6.08
C THR A 105 1.14 -22.51 5.81
N PHE A 106 0.47 -23.20 4.87
CA PHE A 106 -0.95 -22.98 4.63
C PHE A 106 -1.78 -23.11 5.91
N GLU A 107 -1.46 -24.10 6.75
CA GLU A 107 -2.16 -24.31 8.02
C GLU A 107 -2.00 -23.14 9.00
N SER A 108 -0.80 -22.54 9.11
CA SER A 108 -0.59 -21.40 10.03
C SER A 108 -1.37 -20.16 9.59
N VAL A 109 -1.48 -19.94 8.27
CA VAL A 109 -2.29 -18.88 7.68
C VAL A 109 -3.79 -19.16 7.87
N ALA A 110 -4.24 -20.38 7.59
CA ALA A 110 -5.63 -20.78 7.76
C ALA A 110 -6.10 -20.64 9.21
N LYS A 111 -5.28 -21.03 10.20
CA LYS A 111 -5.56 -20.84 11.63
C LYS A 111 -5.64 -19.36 12.02
N THR A 112 -4.80 -18.52 11.44
CA THR A 112 -4.86 -17.06 11.70
C THR A 112 -6.14 -16.46 11.14
N TRP A 113 -6.51 -16.84 9.92
CA TRP A 113 -7.78 -16.43 9.30
C TRP A 113 -9.00 -16.89 10.11
N ILE A 114 -9.04 -18.14 10.58
CA ILE A 114 -10.14 -18.63 11.45
C ILE A 114 -10.26 -17.81 12.73
N ARG A 115 -9.13 -17.43 13.36
CA ARG A 115 -9.14 -16.58 14.56
C ARG A 115 -9.76 -15.21 14.30
N GLU A 116 -9.45 -14.57 13.16
CA GLU A 116 -10.03 -13.28 12.77
C GLU A 116 -11.54 -13.38 12.50
N GLN A 117 -11.99 -14.50 11.89
CA GLN A 117 -13.41 -14.71 11.58
C GLN A 117 -14.24 -15.16 12.79
N LYS A 118 -13.61 -15.53 13.91
CA LYS A 118 -14.29 -16.00 15.12
C LYS A 118 -15.32 -15.01 15.66
N ALA A 119 -15.10 -13.71 15.46
CA ALA A 119 -16.03 -12.66 15.88
C ALA A 119 -17.27 -12.51 14.98
N HIS A 120 -17.22 -13.05 13.75
CA HIS A 120 -18.25 -12.87 12.73
C HIS A 120 -19.07 -14.13 12.48
N TRP A 121 -18.57 -15.30 12.85
CA TRP A 121 -19.20 -16.59 12.58
C TRP A 121 -19.73 -17.25 13.84
N SER A 122 -20.83 -18.00 13.69
CA SER A 122 -21.34 -18.82 14.79
C SER A 122 -20.36 -19.96 15.11
N VAL A 123 -20.37 -20.41 16.37
CA VAL A 123 -19.51 -21.49 16.87
C VAL A 123 -19.64 -22.76 16.01
N ASN A 124 -20.86 -23.11 15.62
CA ASN A 124 -21.14 -24.29 14.78
C ASN A 124 -20.54 -24.17 13.38
N TYR A 125 -20.54 -22.96 12.80
CA TYR A 125 -19.96 -22.73 11.48
C TYR A 125 -18.43 -22.78 11.52
N LEU A 126 -17.83 -22.20 12.56
CA LEU A 126 -16.37 -22.26 12.79
C LEU A 126 -15.89 -23.71 12.91
N ASP A 127 -16.53 -24.49 13.77
CA ASP A 127 -16.18 -25.89 13.99
C ASP A 127 -16.37 -26.74 12.72
N LYS A 128 -17.44 -26.49 11.94
CA LYS A 128 -17.63 -27.14 10.63
C LYS A 128 -16.50 -26.80 9.65
N ILE A 129 -16.06 -25.56 9.59
CA ILE A 129 -14.96 -25.12 8.71
C ILE A 129 -13.64 -25.74 9.18
N GLU A 130 -13.36 -25.72 10.47
CA GLU A 130 -12.14 -26.28 11.04
C GLU A 130 -12.05 -27.79 10.78
N ARG A 131 -13.12 -28.55 11.02
CA ARG A 131 -13.17 -29.98 10.72
C ARG A 131 -12.95 -30.29 9.24
N ARG A 132 -13.49 -29.46 8.34
CA ARG A 132 -13.29 -29.63 6.89
C ARG A 132 -11.85 -29.36 6.49
N LEU A 133 -11.22 -28.34 7.06
CA LEU A 133 -9.82 -28.02 6.78
C LEU A 133 -8.89 -29.12 7.29
N VAL A 134 -9.11 -29.61 8.52
CA VAL A 134 -8.34 -30.71 9.12
C VAL A 134 -8.49 -32.01 8.32
N LYS A 135 -9.71 -32.36 7.90
CA LYS A 135 -9.95 -33.62 7.21
C LYS A 135 -9.52 -33.61 5.74
N ASN A 136 -9.76 -32.50 5.04
CA ASN A 136 -9.71 -32.49 3.58
C ASN A 136 -8.59 -31.63 2.99
N VAL A 137 -7.99 -30.72 3.77
CA VAL A 137 -7.04 -29.74 3.23
C VAL A 137 -5.66 -29.86 3.87
N TYR A 138 -5.57 -29.88 5.20
CA TYR A 138 -4.30 -29.96 5.91
C TYR A 138 -3.46 -31.20 5.59
N PRO A 139 -4.02 -32.40 5.35
CA PRO A 139 -3.21 -33.56 4.95
C PRO A 139 -2.41 -33.35 3.66
N TRP A 140 -2.89 -32.49 2.77
CA TRP A 140 -2.32 -32.27 1.44
C TRP A 140 -1.50 -30.98 1.35
N LEU A 141 -2.00 -29.93 1.99
CA LEU A 141 -1.48 -28.56 1.85
C LEU A 141 -0.97 -27.97 3.17
N GLY A 142 -1.32 -28.55 4.33
CA GLY A 142 -1.15 -27.92 5.64
C GLY A 142 0.30 -27.55 5.97
N SER A 143 1.25 -28.43 5.67
CA SER A 143 2.69 -28.21 5.87
C SER A 143 3.38 -27.46 4.73
N ARG A 144 2.69 -27.22 3.61
CA ARG A 144 3.31 -26.57 2.45
C ARG A 144 3.52 -25.08 2.75
N PRO A 145 4.72 -24.53 2.50
CA PRO A 145 4.95 -23.10 2.58
C PRO A 145 4.06 -22.35 1.59
N MET A 146 3.51 -21.21 2.02
CA MET A 146 2.68 -20.34 1.17
C MET A 146 3.44 -19.84 -0.06
N SER A 147 4.77 -19.75 0.01
CA SER A 147 5.63 -19.37 -1.13
C SER A 147 5.50 -20.31 -2.33
N VAL A 148 5.27 -21.61 -2.09
CA VAL A 148 5.08 -22.62 -3.14
C VAL A 148 3.69 -22.50 -3.79
N LEU A 149 2.70 -21.96 -3.07
CA LEU A 149 1.32 -21.82 -3.55
C LEU A 149 1.06 -20.50 -4.29
N LEU A 150 1.95 -19.52 -4.17
CA LEU A 150 1.78 -18.17 -4.73
C LEU A 150 2.57 -17.95 -6.04
N CYS A 151 3.35 -18.93 -6.51
CA CYS A 151 3.98 -18.93 -7.83
C CYS A 151 3.13 -19.75 -8.82
N SER A 152 2.20 -19.09 -9.50
CA SER A 152 1.47 -19.60 -10.67
C SER A 152 1.04 -18.44 -11.55
#